data_AF-A0A6H1KV76-F1
#
_entry.id   AF-A0A6H1KV76-F1
#
_cell.length_a   1.000
_cell.length_b   1.000
_cell.length_c   1.000
_cell.angle_alpha   90.00
_cell.angle_beta   90.00
_cell.angle_gamma   90.00
#
_symmetry.space_group_name_H-M   'P 1'
#
loop_
_entity.id
_entity.type
_entity.pdbx_description
1 polymer ?
#
loop_
_entity_poly.entity_id
_entity_poly.type
_entity_poly.pdbx_seq_one_letter_code
_entity_poly.pdbx_strand_id
1 'polypeptide(L)'
;MDKHVGLSDDQLKGRLRDDSSASSASTFKDLPSAQRYTQAALDDIDNADRIEKWIERVERRKRNNPGWDPNNSKIQPPVELSFTDVTGSTVSGADYATAGDRAQVNDTHRVRVVLRYRDGLDPPFTVVTSMPVN
;
A
#
# COMPACT_ATOMS: atom_id res chain seq x y z
N MET A 1 -3.02 -6.06 -6.23
CA MET A 1 -2.62 -6.91 -5.09
C MET A 1 -1.51 -7.88 -5.47
N ASP A 2 -1.63 -8.63 -6.57
CA ASP A 2 -0.66 -9.67 -6.97
C ASP A 2 0.81 -9.28 -7.00
N LYS A 3 1.13 -8.01 -7.29
CA LYS A 3 2.52 -7.58 -7.35
C LYS A 3 3.25 -7.68 -6.01
N HIS A 4 2.61 -7.84 -4.86
CA HIS A 4 3.28 -7.86 -3.57
C HIS A 4 3.02 -9.15 -2.79
N VAL A 5 2.91 -10.30 -3.45
CA VAL A 5 2.51 -11.55 -2.79
C VAL A 5 3.47 -12.68 -3.15
N GLY A 6 3.98 -13.37 -2.13
CA GLY A 6 4.74 -14.62 -2.27
C GLY A 6 6.05 -14.51 -3.06
N LEU A 7 6.69 -13.34 -3.10
CA LEU A 7 7.97 -13.16 -3.79
C LEU A 7 9.12 -13.71 -2.95
N SER A 8 10.11 -14.32 -3.61
CA SER A 8 11.37 -14.66 -2.97
C SER A 8 12.26 -13.44 -2.79
N ASP A 9 13.27 -13.55 -1.91
CA ASP A 9 14.27 -12.52 -1.69
C ASP A 9 14.97 -12.09 -3.00
N ASP A 10 15.32 -13.05 -3.85
CA ASP A 10 15.96 -12.79 -5.15
C ASP A 10 15.01 -12.04 -6.10
N GLN A 11 13.71 -12.32 -6.05
CA GLN A 11 12.71 -11.59 -6.84
C GLN A 11 12.53 -10.15 -6.33
N LEU A 12 12.60 -9.92 -5.02
CA LEU A 12 12.56 -8.57 -4.45
C LEU A 12 13.78 -7.74 -4.87
N LYS A 13 14.98 -8.33 -4.77
CA LYS A 13 16.24 -7.70 -5.22
C LYS A 13 16.23 -7.46 -6.72
N GLY A 14 15.75 -8.43 -7.50
CA GLY A 14 15.58 -8.30 -8.95
C GLY A 14 14.73 -7.08 -9.33
N ARG A 15 13.69 -6.77 -8.56
CA ARG A 15 12.91 -5.53 -8.79
C ARG A 15 13.69 -4.26 -8.56
N LEU A 16 14.52 -4.20 -7.53
CA LEU A 16 15.37 -3.03 -7.27
C LEU A 16 16.50 -2.91 -8.31
N ARG A 17 16.94 -4.04 -8.86
CA ARG A 17 17.87 -4.07 -10.00
C ARG A 17 17.24 -3.51 -11.27
N ASP A 18 16.01 -3.93 -11.55
CA ASP A 18 15.31 -3.60 -12.79
C ASP A 18 14.67 -2.20 -12.74
N ASP A 19 14.31 -1.73 -11.54
CA ASP A 19 13.82 -0.37 -11.26
C ASP A 19 14.65 0.29 -10.15
N SER A 20 15.76 0.92 -10.55
CA SER A 20 16.67 1.62 -9.63
C SER A 20 16.06 2.88 -9.01
N SER A 21 14.85 3.30 -9.42
CA SER A 21 14.14 4.44 -8.83
C SER A 21 13.26 4.04 -7.65
N ALA A 22 13.00 2.73 -7.47
CA ALA A 22 12.22 2.21 -6.37
C ALA A 22 12.95 2.37 -5.03
N SER A 23 12.27 2.97 -4.05
CA SER A 23 12.84 3.17 -2.71
C SER A 23 12.87 1.90 -1.87
N SER A 24 12.04 0.90 -2.19
CA SER A 24 12.04 -0.43 -1.60
C SER A 24 11.26 -1.42 -2.46
N ALA A 25 11.48 -2.71 -2.21
CA ALA A 25 10.66 -3.80 -2.73
C ALA A 25 10.19 -4.67 -1.57
N SER A 26 8.89 -4.98 -1.54
CA SER A 26 8.28 -5.76 -0.47
C SER A 26 7.22 -6.74 -0.96
N THR A 27 6.98 -7.76 -0.14
CA THR A 27 6.00 -8.82 -0.40
C THR A 27 5.34 -9.30 0.89
N PHE A 28 4.03 -9.53 0.83
CA PHE A 28 3.32 -10.39 1.78
C PHE A 28 3.80 -11.83 1.62
N LYS A 29 3.65 -12.60 2.70
CA LYS A 29 3.93 -14.04 2.70
C LYS A 29 3.11 -14.80 1.64
N ASP A 30 1.81 -14.54 1.61
CA ASP A 30 0.85 -15.21 0.74
C ASP A 30 -0.41 -14.36 0.53
N LEU A 31 -1.28 -14.79 -0.39
CA LEU A 31 -2.50 -14.05 -0.74
C LEU A 31 -3.47 -13.93 0.45
N PRO A 32 -3.72 -14.99 1.25
CA PRO A 32 -4.53 -14.87 2.46
C PRO A 32 -4.00 -13.81 3.43
N SER A 33 -2.69 -13.75 3.64
CA SER A 33 -2.06 -12.73 4.50
C SER A 33 -2.25 -11.33 3.91
N ALA A 34 -2.06 -11.17 2.60
CA ALA A 34 -2.27 -9.89 1.92
C ALA A 34 -3.72 -9.39 2.10
N GLN A 35 -4.70 -10.29 1.93
CA GLN A 35 -6.12 -9.97 2.12
C GLN A 35 -6.41 -9.62 3.58
N ARG A 36 -5.98 -10.45 4.54
CA ARG A 36 -6.17 -10.24 5.98
C ARG A 36 -5.62 -8.89 6.43
N TYR A 37 -4.35 -8.59 6.12
CA TYR A 37 -3.73 -7.36 6.61
C TYR A 37 -4.23 -6.11 5.89
N THR A 38 -4.61 -6.23 4.60
CA THR A 38 -5.26 -5.11 3.91
C THR A 38 -6.61 -4.80 4.54
N GLN A 39 -7.43 -5.82 4.80
CA GLN A 39 -8.75 -5.64 5.40
C GLN A 39 -8.62 -5.05 6.81
N ALA A 40 -7.72 -5.59 7.63
CA ALA A 40 -7.45 -5.04 8.96
C ALA A 40 -7.00 -3.58 8.93
N ALA A 41 -6.19 -3.17 7.95
CA ALA A 41 -5.80 -1.77 7.79
C ALA A 41 -6.96 -0.86 7.39
N LEU A 42 -7.98 -1.38 6.69
CA LEU A 42 -9.20 -0.64 6.33
C LEU A 42 -10.21 -0.57 7.48
N ASP A 43 -10.29 -1.63 8.28
CA ASP A 43 -11.24 -1.78 9.38
C ASP A 43 -10.75 -1.17 10.71
N ASP A 44 -9.47 -0.80 10.78
CA ASP A 44 -8.92 -0.06 11.90
C ASP A 44 -9.69 1.25 12.13
N ILE A 45 -10.00 1.55 13.39
CA ILE A 45 -10.94 2.63 13.76
C ILE A 45 -10.41 3.99 13.26
N ASP A 46 -9.12 4.26 13.43
CA ASP A 46 -8.52 5.53 13.04
C ASP A 46 -8.42 5.65 11.52
N ASN A 47 -8.08 4.55 10.84
CA ASN A 47 -8.07 4.52 9.38
C ASN A 47 -9.47 4.64 8.77
N ALA A 48 -10.47 3.97 9.33
CA ALA A 48 -11.86 4.04 8.86
C ALA A 48 -12.42 5.47 8.97
N ASP A 49 -12.27 6.13 10.11
CA ASP A 49 -12.64 7.53 10.31
C ASP A 49 -11.92 8.46 9.32
N ARG A 50 -10.63 8.20 9.09
CA ARG A 50 -9.83 8.99 8.15
C ARG A 50 -10.26 8.78 6.69
N ILE A 51 -10.66 7.56 6.32
CA ILE A 51 -11.19 7.23 5.00
C ILE A 51 -12.54 7.93 4.80
N GLU A 52 -13.44 7.87 5.78
CA GLU A 52 -14.74 8.54 5.75
C GLU A 52 -14.58 10.05 5.53
N LYS A 53 -13.76 10.72 6.36
CA LYS A 53 -13.45 12.15 6.22
C LYS A 53 -12.81 12.50 4.88
N TRP A 54 -12.03 11.60 4.30
CA TRP A 54 -11.48 11.80 2.96
C TRP A 54 -12.56 11.72 1.87
N ILE A 55 -13.45 10.72 1.95
CA ILE A 55 -14.59 10.55 1.04
C ILE A 55 -15.51 11.77 1.08
N GLU A 56 -15.87 12.25 2.27
CA GLU A 56 -16.70 13.45 2.44
C GLU A 56 -16.11 14.69 1.78
N ARG A 57 -14.78 14.86 1.88
CA ARG A 57 -14.07 15.99 1.25
C ARG A 57 -14.09 15.89 -0.27
N VAL A 58 -13.92 14.69 -0.82
CA VAL A 58 -14.01 14.44 -2.26
C VAL A 58 -15.42 14.75 -2.76
N GLU A 59 -16.45 14.24 -2.07
CA GLU A 59 -17.84 14.47 -2.44
C GLU A 59 -18.26 15.93 -2.33
N ARG A 60 -17.81 16.63 -1.28
CA ARG A 60 -18.02 18.07 -1.17
C ARG A 60 -17.37 18.83 -2.32
N ARG A 61 -16.15 18.46 -2.73
CA ARG A 61 -15.46 19.11 -3.86
C ARG A 61 -16.16 18.83 -5.19
N LYS A 62 -16.63 17.60 -5.40
CA LYS A 62 -17.44 17.21 -6.57
C LYS A 62 -18.70 18.08 -6.69
N ARG A 63 -19.46 18.24 -5.60
CA ARG A 63 -20.66 19.11 -5.57
C ARG A 63 -20.34 20.57 -5.89
N ASN A 64 -19.23 21.08 -5.38
CA ASN A 64 -18.83 22.48 -5.55
C ASN A 64 -18.14 22.77 -6.89
N ASN A 65 -17.72 21.73 -7.62
CA ASN A 65 -17.01 21.86 -8.90
C ASN A 65 -17.45 20.75 -9.88
N PRO A 66 -18.57 20.96 -10.61
CA PRO A 66 -19.13 19.95 -11.51
C PRO A 66 -18.21 19.50 -12.66
N GLY A 67 -17.19 20.30 -13.01
CA GLY A 67 -16.21 19.95 -14.04
C GLY A 67 -14.99 19.19 -13.52
N TRP A 68 -14.88 18.97 -12.20
CA TRP A 68 -13.76 18.25 -11.60
C TRP A 68 -14.06 16.75 -11.52
N ASP A 69 -13.15 15.93 -12.06
CA ASP A 69 -13.25 14.47 -11.99
C ASP A 69 -12.77 13.95 -10.62
N PRO A 70 -13.69 13.40 -9.78
CA PRO A 70 -13.33 12.91 -8.45
C PRO A 70 -12.47 11.65 -8.50
N ASN A 71 -12.47 10.88 -9.60
CA ASN A 71 -11.72 9.62 -9.74
C ASN A 71 -10.20 9.81 -9.72
N ASN A 72 -9.73 11.05 -9.87
CA ASN A 72 -8.31 11.40 -9.74
C ASN A 72 -7.85 11.54 -8.27
N SER A 73 -8.77 11.50 -7.31
CA SER A 73 -8.46 11.63 -5.88
C SER A 73 -7.84 10.36 -5.32
N LYS A 74 -6.67 10.49 -4.68
CA LYS A 74 -6.07 9.46 -3.83
C LYS A 74 -6.06 9.95 -2.40
N ILE A 75 -6.24 9.07 -1.43
CA ILE A 75 -6.00 9.43 -0.03
C ILE A 75 -4.51 9.73 0.15
N GLN A 76 -4.20 10.87 0.77
CA GLN A 76 -2.84 11.30 1.05
C GLN A 76 -2.73 11.82 2.50
N PRO A 77 -1.76 11.33 3.30
CA PRO A 77 -0.89 10.18 3.01
C PRO A 77 -1.68 8.87 2.76
N PRO A 78 -1.05 7.77 2.32
CA PRO A 78 -1.69 6.45 2.33
C PRO A 78 -2.20 6.07 3.73
N VAL A 79 -3.09 5.07 3.84
CA VAL A 79 -3.43 4.49 5.14
C VAL A 79 -2.39 3.43 5.49
N GLU A 80 -2.03 3.37 6.76
CA GLU A 80 -1.03 2.44 7.26
C GLU A 80 -1.50 1.83 8.57
N LEU A 81 -1.15 0.57 8.81
CA LEU A 81 -1.41 -0.08 10.09
C LEU A 81 -0.21 -0.94 10.47
N SER A 82 0.17 -0.87 11.75
CA SER A 82 1.22 -1.72 12.32
C SER A 82 0.59 -2.90 13.06
N PHE A 83 1.23 -4.05 12.96
CA PHE A 83 0.79 -5.32 13.52
C PHE A 83 1.86 -5.86 14.47
N THR A 84 1.47 -6.75 15.38
CA THR A 84 2.46 -7.50 16.17
C THR A 84 3.07 -8.64 15.36
N ASP A 85 2.28 -9.27 14.49
CA ASP A 85 2.72 -10.34 13.59
C ASP A 85 3.59 -9.79 12.44
N VAL A 86 4.48 -10.63 11.91
CA VAL A 86 5.19 -10.34 10.65
C VAL A 86 4.16 -10.31 9.51
N THR A 87 4.11 -9.19 8.80
CA THR A 87 3.18 -8.97 7.68
C THR A 87 3.78 -9.40 6.34
N GLY A 88 5.10 -9.41 6.25
CA GLY A 88 5.84 -9.81 5.08
C GLY A 88 7.31 -9.43 5.20
N SER A 89 7.97 -9.31 4.06
CA SER A 89 9.40 -9.03 4.01
C SER A 89 9.69 -7.91 3.01
N THR A 90 10.77 -7.18 3.24
CA THR A 90 11.14 -6.01 2.45
C THR A 90 12.65 -5.80 2.40
N VAL A 91 13.11 -5.22 1.30
CA VAL A 91 14.49 -4.76 1.10
C VAL A 91 14.44 -3.30 0.66
N SER A 92 15.28 -2.45 1.26
CA SER A 92 15.35 -1.04 0.88
C SER A 92 16.23 -0.85 -0.35
N GLY A 93 15.91 0.16 -1.17
CA GLY A 93 16.74 0.56 -2.29
C GLY A 93 18.13 1.01 -1.86
N ALA A 94 18.27 1.60 -0.67
CA ALA A 94 19.56 2.03 -0.12
C ALA A 94 20.46 0.84 0.27
N ASP A 95 19.89 -0.20 0.90
CA ASP A 95 20.63 -1.42 1.25
C ASP A 95 21.05 -2.16 -0.03
N TYR A 96 20.15 -2.23 -1.01
CA TYR A 96 20.46 -2.81 -2.32
C TYR A 96 21.53 -2.03 -3.08
N ALA A 97 21.47 -0.69 -3.08
CA ALA A 97 22.50 0.14 -3.71
C ALA A 97 23.90 -0.08 -3.09
N THR A 98 23.95 -0.43 -1.79
CA THR A 98 25.20 -0.66 -1.06
C THR A 98 25.73 -2.09 -1.23
N ALA A 99 24.87 -3.09 -1.12
CA ALA A 99 25.25 -4.50 -1.04
C ALA A 99 24.93 -5.33 -2.29
N GLY A 100 24.17 -4.76 -3.24
CA GLY A 100 23.65 -5.47 -4.42
C GLY A 100 22.86 -6.72 -4.00
N ASP A 101 23.15 -7.84 -4.66
CA ASP A 101 22.50 -9.13 -4.37
C ASP A 101 22.73 -9.64 -2.93
N ARG A 102 23.73 -9.09 -2.21
CA ARG A 102 23.98 -9.39 -0.80
C ARG A 102 23.12 -8.58 0.17
N ALA A 103 22.28 -7.68 -0.31
CA ALA A 103 21.36 -6.91 0.54
C ALA A 103 20.45 -7.85 1.34
N GLN A 104 20.27 -7.54 2.62
CA GLN A 104 19.41 -8.33 3.49
C GLN A 104 17.95 -7.96 3.28
N VAL A 105 17.11 -8.98 3.18
CA VAL A 105 15.66 -8.84 3.23
C VAL A 105 15.25 -8.98 4.70
N ASN A 106 14.47 -8.03 5.17
CA ASN A 106 14.05 -7.94 6.56
C ASN A 106 12.55 -8.18 6.68
N ASP A 107 12.15 -8.80 7.80
CA ASP A 107 10.75 -8.87 8.17
C ASP A 107 10.19 -7.47 8.46
N THR A 108 8.92 -7.28 8.12
CA THR A 108 8.17 -6.07 8.44
C THR A 108 6.86 -6.41 9.12
N HIS A 109 6.39 -5.46 9.91
CA HIS A 109 5.19 -5.55 10.72
C HIS A 109 4.16 -4.48 10.35
N ARG A 110 4.39 -3.68 9.29
CA ARG A 110 3.49 -2.59 8.88
C ARG A 110 3.01 -2.81 7.46
N VAL A 111 1.75 -2.44 7.20
CA VAL A 111 1.13 -2.48 5.87
C VAL A 111 0.69 -1.09 5.48
N ARG A 112 0.96 -0.74 4.22
CA ARG A 112 0.47 0.47 3.57
C ARG A 112 -0.58 0.11 2.53
N VAL A 113 -1.73 0.77 2.58
CA VAL A 113 -2.80 0.65 1.59
C VAL A 113 -3.03 2.00 0.91
N VAL A 114 -3.00 2.00 -0.42
CA VAL A 114 -3.25 3.20 -1.23
C VAL A 114 -4.65 3.11 -1.81
N LEU A 115 -5.50 4.06 -1.45
CA LEU A 115 -6.87 4.15 -1.95
C LEU A 115 -7.00 5.21 -3.02
N ARG A 116 -7.82 4.92 -4.03
CA ARG A 116 -8.27 5.87 -5.04
C ARG A 116 -9.78 5.93 -5.02
N TYR A 117 -10.30 7.14 -5.05
CA TYR A 117 -11.73 7.39 -5.12
C TYR A 117 -12.30 6.81 -6.41
N ARG A 118 -13.50 6.23 -6.33
CA ARG A 118 -14.20 5.71 -7.50
C ARG A 118 -15.68 6.02 -7.38
N ASP A 119 -16.14 6.90 -8.27
CA ASP A 119 -17.55 7.28 -8.31
C ASP A 119 -18.43 6.08 -8.68
N GLY A 120 -19.56 5.93 -7.99
CA GLY A 120 -20.52 4.84 -8.22
C GLY A 120 -20.19 3.51 -7.54
N LEU A 121 -19.21 3.45 -6.63
CA LEU A 121 -19.00 2.31 -5.73
C LEU A 121 -19.52 2.60 -4.32
N ASP A 122 -19.81 1.54 -3.55
CA ASP A 122 -20.13 1.61 -2.13
C ASP A 122 -19.28 0.58 -1.35
N PRO A 123 -18.28 1.02 -0.54
CA PRO A 123 -17.83 2.41 -0.39
C PRO A 123 -17.14 2.95 -1.67
N PRO A 124 -17.09 4.28 -1.89
CA PRO A 124 -16.65 4.89 -3.15
C PRO A 124 -15.13 4.93 -3.34
N PHE A 125 -14.44 3.81 -3.13
CA PHE A 125 -13.00 3.70 -3.38
C PHE A 125 -12.60 2.31 -3.86
N THR A 126 -11.40 2.24 -4.40
CA THR A 126 -10.71 0.99 -4.74
C THR A 126 -9.32 0.97 -4.13
N VAL A 127 -8.84 -0.23 -3.79
CA VAL A 127 -7.45 -0.44 -3.39
C VAL A 127 -6.58 -0.43 -4.65
N VAL A 128 -5.73 0.58 -4.79
CA VAL A 128 -4.77 0.70 -5.90
C VAL A 128 -3.60 -0.25 -5.68
N THR A 129 -3.02 -0.21 -4.49
CA THR A 129 -1.99 -1.13 -4.05
C THR A 129 -2.05 -1.33 -2.55
N SER A 130 -1.59 -2.49 -2.11
CA SER A 130 -1.35 -2.82 -0.72
C SER A 130 0.00 -3.53 -0.65
N MET A 131 0.84 -3.16 0.30
CA MET A 131 2.18 -3.71 0.44
C MET A 131 2.70 -3.58 1.86
N PRO A 132 3.55 -4.52 2.33
CA PRO A 132 4.31 -4.34 3.55
C PRO A 132 5.32 -3.20 3.41
N VAL A 133 5.61 -2.49 4.50
CA VAL A 133 6.54 -1.34 4.53
C VAL A 133 7.33 -1.32 5.84
N ASN A 134 8.57 -0.84 5.84
CA ASN A 134 9.33 -0.61 7.07
C ASN A 134 8.79 0.59 7.87
#